data_AF-A0AA87ZI72-F1
#
_entry.id   AF-A0AA87ZI72-F1
#
_cell.length_a   1.000
_cell.length_b   1.000
_cell.length_c   1.000
_cell.angle_alpha   90.00
_cell.angle_beta   90.00
_cell.angle_gamma   90.00
#
_symmetry.space_group_name_H-M   'P 1'
#
loop_
_entity.id
_entity.type
_entity.pdbx_description
1 polymer ?
#
loop_
_entity_poly.entity_id
_entity_poly.type
_entity_poly.pdbx_seq_one_letter_code
_entity_poly.pdbx_strand_id
1 'polypeptide(L)'
;MANSCAKAKWRDGLTHNMLNEIHNHWKYAEAVRIKCLGVPTVDMKNVCTQIEDKTFGKIIYRHGGLLILYRGRNYNRKKRPVIPLMLWKPQEPIYPKLIKTTIDGLSIEETKEMRKQGLAVPALTKLARNGYYGSLVTMVRDAFLFCELVRIDCEGLEKSDYKKLGCKLRDLVPCLLVTFEKEQIVVWRGKDYKPQEDGYLYTDKQLFDDENLIAADDNGDQ
;
A
#
# COMPACT_ATOMS: atom_id res chain seq x y z
N MET A 1 -0.59 -20.44 -27.67
CA MET A 1 -1.72 -20.78 -26.77
C MET A 1 -2.04 -19.56 -25.92
N ALA A 2 -3.25 -19.00 -26.08
CA ALA A 2 -3.67 -17.81 -25.35
C ALA A 2 -3.86 -18.17 -23.86
N ASN A 3 -2.87 -17.86 -23.03
CA ASN A 3 -2.96 -18.05 -21.59
C ASN A 3 -4.06 -17.12 -21.05
N SER A 4 -5.27 -17.66 -20.83
CA SER A 4 -6.38 -16.98 -20.17
C SER A 4 -6.07 -16.83 -18.67
N CYS A 5 -5.05 -16.03 -18.35
CA CYS A 5 -4.77 -15.69 -16.97
C CYS A 5 -5.91 -14.80 -16.47
N ALA A 6 -6.63 -15.30 -15.47
CA ALA A 6 -7.74 -14.60 -14.84
C ALA A 6 -7.29 -13.21 -14.37
N LYS A 7 -8.09 -12.18 -14.66
CA LYS A 7 -7.79 -10.78 -14.30
C LYS A 7 -8.68 -10.35 -13.15
N ALA A 8 -8.11 -10.13 -11.97
CA ALA A 8 -8.81 -9.53 -10.84
C ALA A 8 -8.36 -8.07 -10.65
N LYS A 9 -9.28 -7.15 -10.35
CA LYS A 9 -8.99 -5.72 -10.13
C LYS A 9 -9.45 -5.30 -8.74
N TRP A 10 -8.52 -4.82 -7.92
CA TRP A 10 -8.79 -4.52 -6.50
C TRP A 10 -8.51 -3.05 -6.19
N ARG A 11 -9.45 -2.37 -5.53
CA ARG A 11 -9.31 -0.95 -5.11
C ARG A 11 -9.25 -0.77 -3.59
N ASP A 12 -10.07 -1.51 -2.85
CA ASP A 12 -10.28 -1.31 -1.40
C ASP A 12 -9.42 -2.19 -0.48
N GLY A 13 -8.37 -2.83 -1.01
CA GLY A 13 -7.55 -3.79 -0.26
C GLY A 13 -8.09 -5.21 -0.31
N LEU A 14 -7.50 -6.13 0.46
CA LEU A 14 -7.81 -7.55 0.43
C LEU A 14 -9.14 -7.84 1.14
N THR A 15 -10.19 -8.19 0.38
CA THR A 15 -11.51 -8.55 0.91
C THR A 15 -11.78 -10.05 0.83
N HIS A 16 -12.75 -10.54 1.61
CA HIS A 16 -13.19 -11.93 1.55
C HIS A 16 -13.67 -12.33 0.14
N ASN A 17 -14.39 -11.44 -0.54
CA ASN A 17 -14.87 -11.68 -1.90
C ASN A 17 -13.71 -11.88 -2.88
N MET A 18 -12.64 -11.07 -2.75
CA MET A 18 -11.43 -11.23 -3.57
C MET A 18 -10.73 -12.56 -3.30
N LEU A 19 -10.63 -12.99 -2.03
CA LEU A 19 -10.08 -14.30 -1.69
C LEU A 19 -10.93 -15.43 -2.28
N ASN A 20 -12.26 -15.32 -2.22
CA ASN A 20 -13.18 -16.25 -2.87
C ASN A 20 -12.95 -16.31 -4.39
N GLU A 21 -12.78 -15.16 -5.04
CA GLU A 21 -12.47 -15.11 -6.46
C GLU A 21 -11.16 -15.83 -6.79
N ILE A 22 -10.07 -15.57 -6.07
CA ILE A 22 -8.78 -16.24 -6.29
C ILE A 22 -8.92 -17.76 -6.20
N HIS A 23 -9.50 -18.25 -5.10
CA HIS A 23 -9.67 -19.69 -4.89
C HIS A 23 -10.65 -20.34 -5.88
N ASN A 24 -11.61 -19.57 -6.40
CA ASN A 24 -12.49 -20.03 -7.47
C ASN A 24 -11.75 -20.13 -8.81
N HIS A 25 -10.87 -19.18 -9.12
CA HIS A 25 -10.04 -19.23 -10.34
C HIS A 25 -9.03 -20.37 -10.29
N TRP A 26 -8.48 -20.68 -9.11
CA TRP A 26 -7.58 -21.82 -8.91
C TRP A 26 -8.20 -23.20 -9.17
N LYS A 27 -9.51 -23.27 -9.45
CA LYS A 27 -10.16 -24.49 -9.95
C LYS A 27 -9.80 -24.79 -11.41
N TYR A 28 -9.58 -23.75 -12.20
CA TYR A 28 -9.45 -23.85 -13.66
C TYR A 28 -8.07 -23.41 -14.16
N ALA A 29 -7.37 -22.57 -13.41
CA ALA A 29 -6.06 -22.05 -13.78
C ALA A 29 -5.09 -22.10 -12.58
N GLU A 30 -3.81 -22.32 -12.84
CA GLU A 30 -2.83 -22.45 -11.75
C GLU A 30 -2.32 -21.11 -11.22
N ALA A 31 -2.42 -20.06 -12.05
CA ALA A 31 -1.97 -18.72 -11.75
C ALA A 31 -3.08 -17.70 -12.00
N VAL A 32 -3.12 -16.65 -11.17
CA VAL A 32 -4.08 -15.55 -11.26
C VAL A 32 -3.32 -14.24 -11.39
N ARG A 33 -3.73 -13.41 -12.36
CA ARG A 33 -3.19 -12.07 -12.55
C ARG A 33 -4.05 -11.07 -11.78
N ILE A 34 -3.44 -10.41 -10.80
CA ILE A 34 -4.09 -9.45 -9.91
C ILE A 34 -3.58 -8.05 -10.24
N LYS A 35 -4.50 -7.09 -10.38
CA LYS A 35 -4.19 -5.67 -10.55
C LYS A 35 -4.72 -4.89 -9.36
N CYS A 36 -3.81 -4.43 -8.50
CA CYS A 36 -4.07 -3.53 -7.39
C CYS A 36 -4.12 -2.08 -7.90
N LEU A 37 -5.09 -1.33 -7.42
CA LEU A 37 -5.29 0.09 -7.66
C LEU A 37 -5.70 0.77 -6.35
N GLY A 38 -5.60 2.08 -6.28
CA GLY A 38 -5.96 2.89 -5.14
C GLY A 38 -4.94 2.81 -4.00
N VAL A 39 -5.44 3.00 -2.79
CA VAL A 39 -4.68 3.04 -1.53
C VAL A 39 -3.74 1.83 -1.32
N PRO A 40 -4.10 0.58 -1.69
CA PRO A 40 -3.20 -0.57 -1.54
C PRO A 40 -1.86 -0.42 -2.27
N THR A 41 -1.80 0.38 -3.34
CA THR A 41 -0.58 0.53 -4.15
C THR A 41 0.54 1.30 -3.44
N VAL A 42 0.21 2.01 -2.36
CA VAL A 42 1.15 2.75 -1.52
C VAL A 42 2.07 1.79 -0.74
N ASP A 43 1.55 0.62 -0.36
CA ASP A 43 2.25 -0.40 0.43
C ASP A 43 2.07 -1.78 -0.20
N MET A 44 2.68 -1.96 -1.38
CA MET A 44 2.60 -3.23 -2.09
C MET A 44 3.28 -4.38 -1.34
N LYS A 45 4.25 -4.11 -0.46
CA LYS A 45 4.94 -5.16 0.31
C LYS A 45 3.97 -5.84 1.26
N ASN A 46 3.30 -5.06 2.11
CA ASN A 46 2.30 -5.56 3.04
C ASN A 46 1.13 -6.23 2.32
N VAL A 47 0.69 -5.67 1.19
CA VAL A 47 -0.34 -6.30 0.35
C VAL A 47 0.12 -7.67 -0.15
N CYS A 48 1.36 -7.80 -0.62
CA CYS A 48 1.92 -9.09 -1.05
C CYS A 48 1.93 -10.09 0.10
N THR A 49 2.47 -9.72 1.26
CA THR A 49 2.51 -10.58 2.46
C THR A 49 1.11 -11.02 2.86
N GLN A 50 0.13 -10.10 2.91
CA GLN A 50 -1.25 -10.44 3.24
C GLN A 50 -1.88 -11.40 2.22
N ILE A 51 -1.60 -11.24 0.93
CA ILE A 51 -2.11 -12.16 -0.10
C ILE A 51 -1.51 -13.55 0.11
N GLU A 52 -0.20 -13.65 0.27
CA GLU A 52 0.48 -14.93 0.48
C GLU A 52 -0.01 -15.62 1.76
N ASP A 53 -0.10 -14.90 2.88
CA ASP A 53 -0.56 -15.42 4.16
C ASP A 53 -2.02 -15.90 4.13
N LYS A 54 -2.91 -15.17 3.43
CA LYS A 54 -4.35 -15.49 3.41
C LYS A 54 -4.71 -16.53 2.36
N THR A 55 -4.01 -16.55 1.23
CA THR A 55 -4.30 -17.48 0.13
C THR A 55 -3.48 -18.75 0.20
N PHE A 56 -2.36 -18.74 0.93
CA PHE A 56 -1.31 -19.75 0.91
C PHE A 56 -0.71 -19.99 -0.50
N GLY A 57 -0.90 -19.04 -1.41
CA GLY A 57 -0.23 -19.00 -2.70
C GLY A 57 1.11 -18.28 -2.62
N LYS A 58 1.93 -18.40 -3.66
CA LYS A 58 3.22 -17.72 -3.80
C LYS A 58 3.16 -16.71 -4.94
N ILE A 59 3.63 -15.49 -4.71
CA ILE A 59 3.73 -14.48 -5.77
C ILE A 59 4.98 -14.78 -6.60
N ILE A 60 4.78 -14.99 -7.89
CA ILE A 60 5.86 -15.33 -8.84
C ILE A 60 6.29 -14.14 -9.72
N TYR A 61 5.50 -13.08 -9.73
CA TYR A 61 5.80 -11.86 -10.47
C TYR A 61 5.15 -10.67 -9.81
N ARG A 62 5.90 -9.58 -9.72
CA ARG A 62 5.44 -8.28 -9.23
C ARG A 62 6.03 -7.19 -10.10
N HIS A 63 5.18 -6.26 -10.52
CA HIS A 63 5.60 -5.04 -11.19
C HIS A 63 4.57 -3.93 -10.93
N GLY A 64 4.97 -2.90 -10.20
CA GLY A 64 4.09 -1.83 -9.75
C GLY A 64 2.85 -2.38 -9.02
N GLY A 65 1.66 -2.07 -9.54
CA GLY A 65 0.38 -2.57 -9.02
C GLY A 65 -0.07 -3.92 -9.62
N LEU A 66 0.78 -4.60 -10.40
CA LEU A 66 0.45 -5.88 -11.02
C LEU A 66 1.17 -7.02 -10.32
N LEU A 67 0.41 -8.07 -9.97
CA LEU A 67 0.90 -9.28 -9.32
C LEU A 67 0.47 -10.52 -10.10
N ILE A 68 1.30 -11.56 -10.11
CA ILE A 68 0.89 -12.90 -10.54
C ILE A 68 1.04 -13.83 -9.34
N LEU A 69 -0.09 -14.38 -8.91
CA LEU A 69 -0.19 -15.26 -7.77
C LEU A 69 -0.35 -16.71 -8.25
N TYR A 70 0.56 -17.57 -7.82
CA TYR A 70 0.56 -19.00 -8.12
C TYR A 70 0.06 -19.81 -6.92
N ARG A 71 -0.84 -20.77 -7.16
CA ARG A 71 -1.44 -21.58 -6.08
C ARG A 71 -0.48 -22.58 -5.42
N GLY A 72 0.62 -22.94 -6.09
CA GLY A 72 1.52 -24.03 -5.70
C GLY A 72 1.16 -25.38 -6.34
N ARG A 73 2.16 -26.24 -6.57
CA ARG A 73 1.95 -27.57 -7.20
C ARG A 73 1.01 -28.49 -6.39
N ASN A 74 1.00 -28.33 -5.06
CA ASN A 74 0.24 -29.18 -4.13
C ASN A 74 -0.98 -28.47 -3.51
N TYR A 75 -1.59 -27.54 -4.24
CA TYR A 75 -2.77 -26.81 -3.72
C TYR A 75 -3.93 -27.77 -3.43
N ASN A 76 -4.26 -27.92 -2.14
CA ASN A 76 -5.36 -28.76 -1.68
C ASN A 76 -6.59 -27.91 -1.35
N ARG A 77 -7.60 -27.95 -2.23
CA ARG A 77 -8.87 -27.23 -2.05
C ARG A 77 -9.53 -27.50 -0.69
N LYS A 78 -9.41 -28.72 -0.17
CA LYS A 78 -10.01 -29.12 1.12
C LYS A 78 -9.36 -28.45 2.33
N LYS A 79 -8.09 -28.02 2.21
CA LYS A 79 -7.35 -27.28 3.24
C LYS A 79 -7.54 -25.77 3.12
N ARG A 80 -8.41 -25.32 2.22
CA ARG A 80 -8.69 -23.90 2.04
C ARG A 80 -9.23 -23.33 3.36
N PRO A 81 -8.72 -22.18 3.83
CA PRO A 81 -9.32 -21.50 4.97
C PRO A 81 -10.78 -21.16 4.62
N VAL A 82 -11.73 -21.70 5.40
CA VAL A 82 -13.12 -21.27 5.37
C VAL A 82 -13.15 -19.94 6.09
N ILE A 83 -13.02 -18.86 5.32
CA ILE A 83 -13.22 -17.53 5.86
C ILE A 83 -14.74 -17.38 6.00
N PRO A 84 -15.28 -17.20 7.22
CA PRO A 84 -16.71 -17.03 7.39
C PRO A 84 -17.16 -15.83 6.56
N LEU A 85 -18.27 -15.99 5.82
CA LEU A 85 -18.98 -14.86 5.23
C LEU A 85 -19.32 -13.94 6.39
N MET A 86 -18.63 -12.80 6.51
CA MET A 86 -18.96 -11.78 7.49
C MET A 86 -20.32 -11.19 7.11
N LEU A 87 -21.41 -11.83 7.56
CA LEU A 87 -22.77 -11.28 7.53
C LEU A 87 -22.99 -10.25 8.65
N TRP A 88 -21.90 -9.88 9.33
CA TRP A 88 -21.87 -8.85 10.34
C TRP A 88 -21.14 -7.67 9.70
N LYS A 89 -21.84 -6.56 9.43
CA LYS A 89 -21.15 -5.28 9.34
C LYS A 89 -20.63 -5.03 10.75
N PRO A 90 -19.31 -5.13 11.05
CA PRO A 90 -18.84 -4.56 12.29
C PRO A 90 -19.37 -3.14 12.36
N GLN A 91 -19.91 -2.73 13.52
CA GLN A 91 -20.22 -1.32 13.76
C GLN A 91 -19.04 -0.53 13.21
N GLU A 92 -19.32 0.40 12.29
CA GLU A 92 -18.26 1.13 11.59
C GLU A 92 -17.31 1.60 12.66
N PRO A 93 -16.04 1.14 12.67
CA PRO A 93 -15.14 1.47 13.76
C PRO A 93 -15.16 2.99 13.89
N ILE A 94 -15.44 3.48 15.10
CA ILE A 94 -15.44 4.90 15.38
C ILE A 94 -13.99 5.33 15.22
N TYR A 95 -13.63 5.72 14.00
CA TYR A 95 -12.30 6.21 13.72
C TYR A 95 -12.16 7.49 14.54
N PRO A 96 -11.23 7.54 15.52
CA PRO A 96 -10.92 8.81 16.17
C PRO A 96 -10.60 9.81 15.06
N LYS A 97 -11.01 11.07 15.23
CA LYS A 97 -10.84 12.10 14.20
C LYS A 97 -9.39 12.06 13.72
N LEU A 98 -9.22 11.70 12.44
CA LEU A 98 -7.90 11.56 11.81
C LEU A 98 -7.05 12.81 11.97
N ILE A 99 -7.72 13.96 12.01
CA ILE A 99 -7.16 15.25 12.37
C ILE A 99 -7.60 15.57 13.80
N LYS A 100 -6.63 15.68 14.69
CA LYS A 100 -6.85 16.21 16.05
C LYS A 100 -7.09 17.72 15.99
N THR A 101 -7.80 18.26 16.98
CA THR A 101 -8.04 19.71 17.12
C THR A 101 -6.73 20.48 17.23
N THR A 102 -5.78 19.93 18.01
CA THR A 102 -4.38 20.34 18.13
C THR A 102 -3.48 19.27 17.55
N ILE A 103 -2.47 19.66 16.78
CA ILE A 103 -1.42 18.73 16.35
C ILE A 103 -0.57 18.39 17.58
N ASP A 104 -0.15 17.14 17.71
CA ASP A 104 0.68 16.71 18.85
C ASP A 104 1.99 17.54 18.85
N GLY A 105 2.24 18.25 19.96
CA GLY A 105 3.41 19.12 20.13
C GLY A 105 3.27 20.59 19.69
N LEU A 106 2.08 21.02 19.26
CA LEU A 106 1.79 22.42 18.91
C LEU A 106 0.64 23.01 19.77
N SER A 107 0.66 24.34 19.92
CA SER A 107 -0.47 25.09 20.48
C SER A 107 -1.65 25.17 19.48
N ILE A 108 -2.83 25.59 19.97
CA ILE A 108 -4.03 25.77 19.14
C ILE A 108 -3.79 26.81 18.04
N GLU A 109 -3.05 27.88 18.35
CA GLU A 109 -2.78 28.99 17.43
C GLU A 109 -1.78 28.57 16.35
N GLU A 110 -0.69 27.93 16.75
CA GLU A 110 0.30 27.38 15.82
C GLU A 110 -0.36 26.35 14.89
N THR A 111 -1.28 25.52 15.40
CA THR A 111 -2.02 24.56 14.59
C THR A 111 -2.89 25.24 13.53
N LYS A 112 -3.54 26.37 13.85
CA LYS A 112 -4.33 27.15 12.88
C LYS A 112 -3.42 27.77 11.83
N GLU A 113 -2.27 28.28 12.23
CA GLU A 113 -1.30 28.86 11.32
C GLU A 113 -0.74 27.79 10.37
N MET A 114 -0.40 26.60 10.86
CA MET A 114 0.05 25.47 10.05
C MET A 114 -1.00 25.02 9.02
N ARG A 115 -2.29 25.05 9.36
CA ARG A 115 -3.36 24.77 8.40
C ARG A 115 -3.42 25.83 7.29
N LYS A 116 -3.28 27.11 7.66
CA LYS A 116 -3.26 28.22 6.69
C LYS A 116 -2.03 28.16 5.78
N GLN A 117 -0.86 27.93 6.36
CA GLN A 117 0.39 27.77 5.62
C GLN A 117 0.33 26.54 4.70
N GLY A 118 -0.18 25.41 5.18
CA GLY A 118 -0.29 24.17 4.42
C GLY A 118 -1.13 24.27 3.15
N LEU A 119 -2.20 25.08 3.20
CA LEU A 119 -3.01 25.38 2.01
C LEU A 119 -2.30 26.33 1.03
N ALA A 120 -1.34 27.13 1.49
CA ALA A 120 -0.54 28.03 0.65
C ALA A 120 0.68 27.35 0.01
N VAL A 121 1.18 26.24 0.59
CA VAL A 121 2.32 25.48 0.03
C VAL A 121 1.97 24.95 -1.38
N PRO A 122 2.89 24.97 -2.36
CA PRO A 122 2.66 24.34 -3.65
C PRO A 122 2.40 22.83 -3.51
N ALA A 123 1.54 22.26 -4.35
CA ALA A 123 1.27 20.82 -4.33
C ALA A 123 2.51 20.08 -4.79
N LEU A 124 2.96 19.11 -3.99
CA LEU A 124 4.05 18.21 -4.34
C LEU A 124 3.66 17.34 -5.54
N THR A 125 2.46 16.79 -5.51
CA THR A 125 1.93 15.95 -6.60
C THR A 125 0.41 15.98 -6.63
N LYS A 126 -0.14 15.80 -7.83
CA LYS A 126 -1.55 15.52 -8.05
C LYS A 126 -1.76 14.02 -8.23
N LEU A 127 -2.60 13.43 -7.41
CA LEU A 127 -2.94 12.01 -7.53
C LEU A 127 -3.80 11.78 -8.76
N ALA A 128 -3.30 10.95 -9.67
CA ALA A 128 -4.01 10.63 -10.90
C ALA A 128 -5.15 9.63 -10.65
N ARG A 129 -6.24 9.74 -11.43
CA ARG A 129 -7.37 8.79 -11.43
C ARG A 129 -6.98 7.38 -11.88
N ASN A 130 -5.76 7.19 -12.38
CA ASN A 130 -5.21 5.88 -12.72
C ASN A 130 -5.14 4.94 -11.50
N GLY A 131 -5.08 5.52 -10.28
CA GLY A 131 -5.11 4.80 -9.01
C GLY A 131 -3.80 4.06 -8.72
N TYR A 132 -2.64 4.56 -9.15
CA TYR A 132 -1.36 4.00 -8.71
C TYR A 132 -0.57 5.05 -7.93
N TYR A 133 -0.25 4.75 -6.67
CA TYR A 133 0.33 5.66 -5.69
C TYR A 133 1.65 5.13 -5.09
N GLY A 134 2.31 4.19 -5.76
CA GLY A 134 3.52 3.54 -5.25
C GLY A 134 4.71 4.48 -5.06
N SER A 135 4.79 5.57 -5.83
CA SER A 135 5.83 6.61 -5.69
C SER A 135 5.51 7.65 -4.62
N LEU A 136 4.32 7.64 -4.02
CA LEU A 136 3.89 8.71 -3.13
C LEU A 136 4.72 8.77 -1.85
N VAL A 137 5.04 7.62 -1.27
CA VAL A 137 5.83 7.52 -0.04
C VAL A 137 7.25 8.05 -0.27
N THR A 138 7.89 7.66 -1.37
CA THR A 138 9.23 8.14 -1.70
C THR A 138 9.24 9.64 -1.95
N MET A 139 8.30 10.16 -2.75
CA MET A 139 8.17 11.60 -2.98
C MET A 139 7.99 12.40 -1.69
N VAL A 140 7.16 11.92 -0.75
CA VAL A 140 6.93 12.59 0.54
C VAL A 140 8.17 12.53 1.44
N ARG A 141 8.87 11.39 1.48
CA ARG A 141 10.14 11.26 2.22
C ARG A 141 11.20 12.22 1.67
N ASP A 142 11.36 12.28 0.35
CA ASP A 142 12.30 13.18 -0.32
C ASP A 142 11.94 14.65 -0.08
N ALA A 143 10.64 14.98 -0.13
CA ALA A 143 10.17 16.33 0.17
C ALA A 143 10.46 16.75 1.61
N PHE A 144 10.38 15.84 2.58
CA PHE A 144 10.67 16.13 3.99
C PHE A 144 12.14 16.40 4.31
N LEU A 145 13.05 16.20 3.35
CA LEU A 145 14.44 16.62 3.47
C LEU A 145 14.59 18.15 3.39
N PHE A 146 13.70 18.83 2.65
CA PHE A 146 13.80 20.27 2.37
C PHE A 146 12.57 21.06 2.82
N CYS A 147 11.40 20.44 2.85
CA CYS A 147 10.13 21.05 3.20
C CYS A 147 9.59 20.45 4.49
N GLU A 148 9.16 21.28 5.43
CA GLU A 148 8.54 20.77 6.66
C GLU A 148 7.10 20.32 6.44
N LEU A 149 6.45 20.93 5.45
CA LEU A 149 5.04 20.81 5.16
C LEU A 149 4.87 20.43 3.70
N VAL A 150 4.06 19.41 3.44
CA VAL A 150 3.85 18.87 2.10
C VAL A 150 2.35 18.83 1.82
N ARG A 151 1.95 19.36 0.67
CA ARG A 151 0.58 19.30 0.15
C ARG A 151 0.48 18.28 -0.97
N ILE A 152 -0.54 17.43 -0.91
CA ILE A 152 -0.86 16.42 -1.94
C ILE A 152 -2.27 16.71 -2.44
N ASP A 153 -2.40 16.96 -3.74
CA ASP A 153 -3.69 17.22 -4.36
C ASP A 153 -4.37 15.91 -4.72
N CYS A 154 -5.56 15.67 -4.15
CA CYS A 154 -6.36 14.47 -4.35
C CYS A 154 -7.64 14.77 -5.14
N GLU A 155 -7.59 15.77 -6.03
CA GLU A 155 -8.75 16.23 -6.79
C GLU A 155 -9.40 15.08 -7.59
N GLY A 156 -10.69 14.86 -7.33
CA GLY A 156 -11.46 13.78 -7.97
C GLY A 156 -11.24 12.38 -7.39
N LEU A 157 -10.63 12.26 -6.21
CA LEU A 157 -10.69 11.05 -5.38
C LEU A 157 -11.89 11.10 -4.41
N GLU A 158 -12.41 9.94 -4.04
CA GLU A 158 -13.47 9.86 -3.04
C GLU A 158 -12.97 10.26 -1.64
N LYS A 159 -13.86 10.84 -0.83
CA LYS A 159 -13.57 11.25 0.56
C LYS A 159 -13.06 10.12 1.45
N SER A 160 -13.51 8.90 1.20
CA SER A 160 -13.05 7.71 1.92
C SER A 160 -11.61 7.35 1.54
N ASP A 161 -11.27 7.44 0.25
CA ASP A 161 -9.98 7.03 -0.30
C ASP A 161 -8.82 7.92 0.14
N TYR A 162 -8.95 9.24 0.02
CA TYR A 162 -7.85 10.13 0.43
C TYR A 162 -7.68 10.16 1.96
N LYS A 163 -8.73 9.87 2.73
CA LYS A 163 -8.62 9.66 4.19
C LYS A 163 -7.84 8.39 4.51
N LYS A 164 -8.19 7.25 3.89
CA LYS A 164 -7.46 5.98 4.00
C LYS A 164 -5.99 6.17 3.58
N LEU A 165 -5.75 6.95 2.52
CA LEU A 165 -4.42 7.30 2.04
C LEU A 165 -3.63 8.08 3.10
N GLY A 166 -4.24 9.09 3.71
CA GLY A 166 -3.62 9.84 4.80
C GLY A 166 -3.27 8.96 6.00
N CYS A 167 -4.14 8.01 6.39
CA CYS A 167 -3.82 7.01 7.41
C CYS A 167 -2.56 6.22 7.05
N LYS A 168 -2.53 5.68 5.84
CA LYS A 168 -1.41 4.86 5.35
C LYS A 168 -0.12 5.64 5.24
N LEU A 169 -0.18 6.90 4.82
CA LEU A 169 1.00 7.77 4.78
C LEU A 169 1.59 7.99 6.17
N ARG A 170 0.76 8.22 7.18
CA ARG A 170 1.21 8.33 8.57
C ARG A 170 1.88 7.05 9.08
N ASP A 171 1.41 5.88 8.65
CA ASP A 171 1.98 4.60 9.07
C ASP A 171 3.35 4.32 8.39
N LEU A 172 3.54 4.82 7.15
CA LEU A 172 4.73 4.56 6.32
C LEU A 172 5.80 5.65 6.42
N VAL A 173 5.40 6.86 6.76
CA VAL A 173 6.27 8.02 6.95
C VAL A 173 5.90 8.64 8.29
N PRO A 174 6.85 8.84 9.22
CA PRO A 174 6.57 9.46 10.51
C PRO A 174 6.19 10.92 10.31
N CYS A 175 4.91 11.15 10.03
CA CYS A 175 4.33 12.43 9.67
C CYS A 175 2.96 12.61 10.33
N LEU A 176 2.57 13.86 10.54
CA LEU A 176 1.33 14.26 11.19
C LEU A 176 0.38 14.85 10.14
N LEU A 177 -0.87 14.39 10.16
CA LEU A 177 -1.92 14.89 9.28
C LEU A 177 -2.42 16.25 9.78
N VAL A 178 -2.32 17.27 8.94
CA VAL A 178 -2.69 18.66 9.29
C VAL A 178 -4.12 18.95 8.84
N THR A 179 -4.44 18.71 7.57
CA THR A 179 -5.77 18.95 7.01
C THR A 179 -6.11 18.02 5.83
N PHE A 180 -7.41 17.85 5.61
CA PHE A 180 -8.04 17.13 4.48
C PHE A 180 -8.99 18.06 3.67
N GLU A 181 -8.86 19.37 3.84
CA GLU A 181 -9.74 20.35 3.22
C GLU A 181 -9.59 20.39 1.70
N LYS A 182 -10.68 20.69 0.99
CA LYS A 182 -10.71 20.90 -0.47
C LYS A 182 -10.10 19.77 -1.31
N GLU A 183 -10.25 18.52 -0.88
CA GLU A 183 -9.66 17.35 -1.56
C GLU A 183 -8.11 17.41 -1.58
N GLN A 184 -7.50 18.04 -0.58
CA GLN A 184 -6.05 18.13 -0.43
C GLN A 184 -5.64 17.47 0.89
N ILE A 185 -4.53 16.75 0.87
CA ILE A 185 -3.90 16.21 2.08
C ILE A 185 -2.71 17.08 2.39
N VAL A 186 -2.65 17.64 3.59
CA VAL A 186 -1.46 18.33 4.09
C VAL A 186 -0.86 17.49 5.21
N VAL A 187 0.42 17.18 5.07
CA VAL A 187 1.22 16.44 6.05
C VAL A 187 2.40 17.27 6.53
N TRP A 188 2.70 17.16 7.82
CA TRP A 188 3.81 17.82 8.49
C TRP A 188 4.75 16.78 9.08
N ARG A 189 6.06 16.96 8.92
CA ARG A 189 7.06 15.97 9.39
C ARG A 189 7.25 15.94 10.91
N GLY A 190 6.90 17.01 11.64
CA GLY A 190 7.23 17.17 13.06
C GLY A 190 8.47 18.04 13.28
N LYS A 191 8.71 18.48 14.53
CA LYS A 191 9.90 19.28 14.88
C LYS A 191 11.19 18.43 14.87
N ASP A 192 11.10 17.17 15.29
CA ASP A 192 12.23 16.25 15.43
C ASP A 192 12.25 15.17 14.34
N TYR A 193 12.06 15.56 13.08
CA TYR A 193 12.07 14.59 11.98
C TYR A 193 13.48 14.01 11.79
N LYS A 194 13.61 12.72 12.08
CA LYS A 194 14.77 11.92 11.67
C LYS A 194 14.38 11.10 10.45
N PRO A 195 15.07 11.26 9.31
CA PRO A 195 14.81 10.40 8.16
C PRO A 195 15.06 8.95 8.60
N GLN A 196 14.09 8.08 8.36
CA GLN A 196 14.25 6.66 8.64
C GLN A 196 15.31 6.11 7.67
N GLU A 197 16.36 5.48 8.21
CA GLU A 197 17.42 4.81 7.44
C GLU A 197 16.91 3.52 6.77
N ASP A 198 15.82 3.61 5.99
CA ASP A 198 15.45 2.52 5.10
C ASP A 198 16.26 2.72 3.81
N GLY A 199 17.39 2.03 3.74
CA GLY A 199 18.37 2.11 2.67
C GLY A 199 17.79 2.03 1.25
N TYR A 200 18.34 2.88 0.39
CA TYR A 200 18.53 2.72 -1.06
C TYR A 200 17.31 2.37 -1.95
N LEU A 201 16.93 3.34 -2.78
CA LEU A 201 16.45 3.17 -4.17
C LEU A 201 15.74 1.84 -4.50
N TYR A 202 14.43 1.77 -4.23
CA TYR A 202 13.59 0.71 -4.81
C TYR A 202 13.31 1.01 -6.29
N THR A 203 14.26 0.70 -7.16
CA THR A 203 13.94 0.38 -8.55
C THR A 203 13.08 -0.89 -8.58
N ASP A 204 11.98 -0.84 -9.30
CA ASP A 204 10.97 -1.90 -9.51
C ASP A 204 11.53 -3.05 -10.39
N LYS A 205 12.69 -3.60 -10.01
CA LYS A 205 13.33 -4.79 -10.58
C LYS A 205 13.80 -5.69 -9.44
N GLN A 206 12.87 -6.30 -8.72
CA GLN A 206 13.14 -7.65 -8.21
C GLN A 206 12.95 -8.60 -9.40
N LEU A 207 14.02 -8.68 -10.22
CA LEU A 207 14.29 -9.87 -11.02
C LEU A 207 14.45 -11.01 -10.01
N PHE A 208 13.65 -12.06 -10.18
CA PHE A 208 13.83 -13.32 -9.47
C PHE A 208 15.09 -14.00 -10.00
N ASP A 209 16.26 -13.52 -9.60
CA ASP A 209 17.53 -14.24 -9.78
C ASP A 209 18.22 -14.31 -8.42
N ASP A 210 17.58 -14.99 -7.46
CA ASP A 210 18.32 -15.68 -6.39
C ASP A 210 18.86 -17.00 -6.99
N GLU A 211 19.77 -16.90 -7.95
CA GLU A 211 20.71 -17.98 -8.26
C GLU A 211 21.86 -17.90 -7.25
N ASN A 212 21.60 -18.29 -6.00
CA ASN A 212 22.66 -18.53 -5.00
C ASN A 212 22.22 -19.56 -3.95
N LEU A 213 21.66 -20.69 -4.42
CA LEU A 213 21.42 -21.87 -3.58
C LEU A 213 21.87 -23.19 -4.24
N ILE A 214 22.76 -23.14 -5.25
CA ILE A 214 23.42 -24.34 -5.79
C ILE A 214 24.89 -24.01 -6.07
N ALA A 215 25.74 -24.01 -5.04
CA ALA A 215 27.20 -24.15 -5.17
C ALA A 215 27.83 -24.36 -3.78
N ALA A 216 27.45 -25.41 -3.07
CA ALA A 216 28.19 -25.93 -1.94
C ALA A 216 27.83 -27.41 -1.74
N ASP A 217 28.29 -28.24 -2.67
CA ASP A 217 28.75 -29.62 -2.42
C ASP A 217 29.16 -30.22 -3.76
N ASP A 218 30.32 -29.79 -4.25
CA ASP A 218 31.24 -30.70 -4.91
C ASP A 218 32.61 -30.04 -4.96
N ASN A 219 33.52 -30.50 -4.09
CA ASN A 219 34.95 -30.60 -4.34
C ASN A 219 35.67 -31.18 -3.11
N GLY A 220 35.94 -32.48 -3.20
CA GLY A 220 37.25 -33.05 -2.87
C GLY A 220 37.59 -33.21 -1.39
N ASP A 221 37.39 -34.42 -0.89
CA ASP A 221 38.41 -35.05 -0.06
C ASP A 221 39.07 -36.18 -0.85
N GLN A 222 40.40 -36.21 -0.71
CA GLN A 222 41.39 -37.10 -1.32
C GLN A 222 41.21 -38.57 -0.91
#